data_AF-A0A537KYM2-F1
#
_entry.id   AF-A0A537KYM2-F1
#
_cell.length_a   1.000
_cell.length_b   1.000
_cell.length_c   1.000
_cell.angle_alpha   90.00
_cell.angle_beta   90.00
_cell.angle_gamma   90.00
#
_symmetry.space_group_name_H-M   'P 1'
#
loop_
_entity.id
_entity.type
_entity.pdbx_description
1 polymer ?
#
loop_
_entity_poly.entity_id
_entity_poly.type
_entity_poly.pdbx_seq_one_letter_code
_entity_poly.pdbx_strand_id
1 'polypeptide(L)'
;MAKTFLTKWQKATTDVGRYSLADKYPGVYFARSLKEASGPDDRFVLEARVLANQPAEVIAGKMHTTPEVVFWYEKLFFDVRSNLHRRDWLVNRVLGPSFHRGVKAREFDLLLKLYALTGGPAVIDALVEGSALVINQPVQKKDVQAFFIADKMDTLARQGALAARCMPVLSETQALVLDAHHKAMSLEAELKSSNQGPQSAWHAGADMVLKALVFRSPEEQAAAPTREKKPAGRHDELFKDFKITESLNGKSGEKA
;
A
#
# COMPACT_ATOMS: atom_id res chain seq x y z
N MET A 1 11.80 22.67 -26.05
CA MET A 1 11.22 23.32 -24.86
C MET A 1 11.77 22.75 -23.55
N ALA A 2 11.45 21.51 -23.17
CA ALA A 2 11.90 20.92 -21.90
C ALA A 2 13.43 20.88 -21.70
N LYS A 3 14.21 20.52 -22.73
CA LYS A 3 15.70 20.54 -22.65
C LYS A 3 16.25 21.92 -22.30
N THR A 4 15.74 22.97 -22.95
CA THR A 4 16.12 24.37 -22.70
C THR A 4 15.76 24.81 -21.28
N PHE A 5 14.59 24.40 -20.77
CA PHE A 5 14.20 24.64 -19.39
C PHE A 5 15.18 23.97 -18.41
N LEU A 6 15.50 22.68 -18.59
CA LEU A 6 16.39 21.95 -17.70
C LEU A 6 17.80 22.56 -17.65
N THR A 7 18.35 22.96 -18.79
CA THR A 7 19.65 23.64 -18.83
C THR A 7 19.61 24.97 -18.08
N LYS A 8 18.53 25.75 -18.21
CA LYS A 8 18.38 27.02 -17.48
C LYS A 8 18.16 26.80 -15.99
N TRP A 9 17.40 25.78 -15.62
CA TRP A 9 17.15 25.38 -14.24
C TRP A 9 18.44 25.01 -13.51
N GLN A 10 19.29 24.20 -14.15
CA GLN A 10 20.59 23.80 -13.60
C GLN A 10 21.56 24.98 -13.43
N LYS A 11 21.48 25.97 -14.32
CA LYS A 11 22.29 27.20 -14.23
C LYS A 11 21.75 28.20 -13.20
N ALA A 12 20.48 28.09 -12.81
CA ALA A 12 19.86 28.98 -11.83
C ALA A 12 20.23 28.56 -10.40
N THR A 13 21.20 29.27 -9.83
CA THR A 13 21.68 29.06 -8.45
C THR A 13 20.76 29.69 -7.41
N THR A 14 20.05 30.77 -7.77
CA THR A 14 19.15 31.50 -6.87
C THR A 14 17.69 31.13 -7.11
N ASP A 15 16.87 31.18 -6.06
CA ASP A 15 15.43 30.90 -6.15
C ASP A 15 14.72 31.90 -7.08
N VAL A 16 15.11 33.18 -7.06
CA VAL A 16 14.58 34.21 -7.96
C VAL A 16 14.84 33.85 -9.44
N GLY A 17 16.03 33.32 -9.74
CA GLY A 17 16.37 32.86 -11.08
C GLY A 17 15.48 31.70 -11.53
N ARG A 18 15.11 30.81 -10.60
CA ARG A 18 14.18 29.69 -10.85
C ARG A 18 12.75 30.19 -11.05
N TYR A 19 12.27 31.11 -10.22
CA TYR A 19 10.93 31.70 -10.35
C TYR A 19 10.72 32.39 -11.71
N SER A 20 11.74 33.05 -12.27
CA SER A 20 11.64 33.67 -13.60
C SER A 20 11.35 32.69 -14.76
N LEU A 21 11.57 31.39 -14.52
CA LEU A 21 11.24 30.34 -15.50
C LEU A 21 9.76 29.98 -15.48
N ALA A 22 9.04 30.28 -14.40
CA ALA A 22 7.59 30.07 -14.30
C ALA A 22 6.83 30.89 -15.35
N ASP A 23 7.24 32.14 -15.60
CA ASP A 23 6.61 33.00 -16.60
C ASP A 23 6.77 32.47 -18.03
N LYS A 24 7.93 31.86 -18.32
CA LYS A 24 8.28 31.41 -19.67
C LYS A 24 7.86 29.97 -19.95
N TYR A 25 7.81 29.13 -18.92
CA TYR A 25 7.53 27.70 -19.01
C TYR A 25 6.70 27.23 -17.81
N PRO A 26 5.46 27.73 -17.64
CA PRO A 26 4.65 27.48 -16.45
C PRO A 26 4.39 25.98 -16.23
N GLY A 27 3.95 25.24 -17.26
CA GLY A 27 3.64 23.82 -17.13
C GLY A 27 4.83 22.97 -16.65
N VAL A 28 6.02 23.20 -17.22
CA VAL A 28 7.25 22.47 -16.85
C VAL A 28 7.75 22.88 -15.47
N TYR A 29 7.65 24.17 -15.13
CA TYR A 29 8.03 24.70 -13.83
C TYR A 29 7.20 24.07 -12.71
N PHE A 30 5.87 24.11 -12.82
CA PHE A 30 4.97 23.57 -11.80
C PHE A 30 5.02 22.04 -11.73
N ALA A 31 5.21 21.35 -12.87
CA ALA A 31 5.43 19.89 -12.85
C ALA A 31 6.70 19.52 -12.07
N ARG A 32 7.77 20.30 -12.22
CA ARG A 32 9.00 20.09 -11.46
C ARG A 32 8.85 20.46 -9.99
N SER A 33 8.17 21.56 -9.69
CA SER A 33 7.83 21.95 -8.33
C SER A 33 7.05 20.84 -7.61
N LEU A 34 6.08 20.20 -8.29
CA LEU A 34 5.35 19.04 -7.75
C LEU A 34 6.25 17.83 -7.51
N LYS A 35 7.25 17.61 -8.37
CA LYS A 35 8.21 16.50 -8.19
C LYS A 35 9.13 16.72 -6.99
N GLU A 36 9.54 17.96 -6.78
CA GLU A 36 10.51 18.40 -5.75
C GLU A 36 9.85 18.74 -4.40
N ALA A 37 8.53 18.98 -4.37
CA ALA A 37 7.80 19.21 -3.14
C ALA A 37 8.06 18.07 -2.12
N SER A 38 8.49 18.44 -0.91
CA SER A 38 8.78 17.50 0.19
C SER A 38 7.51 16.93 0.85
N GLY A 39 6.33 17.15 0.26
CA GLY A 39 5.04 16.65 0.75
C GLY A 39 4.64 15.32 0.08
N PRO A 40 4.14 14.33 0.83
CA PRO A 40 3.76 13.04 0.27
C PRO A 40 2.51 13.08 -0.62
N ASP A 41 1.52 13.95 -0.41
CA ASP A 41 0.17 13.61 -0.90
C ASP A 41 -0.08 13.93 -2.38
N ASP A 42 0.15 15.17 -2.83
CA ASP A 42 -0.27 15.58 -4.17
C ASP A 42 0.44 14.81 -5.29
N ARG A 43 1.74 14.55 -5.13
CA ARG A 43 2.53 13.82 -6.11
C ARG A 43 2.05 12.38 -6.26
N PHE A 44 1.81 11.69 -5.15
CA PHE A 44 1.37 10.29 -5.16
C PHE A 44 -0.03 10.16 -5.72
N VAL A 45 -0.91 11.11 -5.39
CA VAL A 45 -2.26 11.18 -5.96
C VAL A 45 -2.19 11.40 -7.47
N LEU A 46 -1.35 12.31 -7.97
CA LEU A 46 -1.18 12.50 -9.42
C LEU A 46 -0.72 11.21 -10.11
N GLU A 47 0.34 10.59 -9.61
CA GLU A 47 0.90 9.37 -10.19
C GLU A 47 -0.14 8.23 -10.18
N ALA A 48 -0.90 8.09 -9.10
CA ALA A 48 -2.00 7.12 -9.02
C ALA A 48 -3.12 7.41 -10.04
N ARG A 49 -3.52 8.67 -10.21
CA ARG A 49 -4.54 9.05 -11.21
C ARG A 49 -4.09 8.82 -12.65
N VAL A 50 -2.81 9.03 -12.94
CA VAL A 50 -2.20 8.70 -14.24
C VAL A 50 -2.19 7.18 -14.46
N LEU A 51 -1.84 6.38 -13.45
CA LEU A 51 -1.90 4.91 -13.52
C LEU A 51 -3.31 4.37 -13.72
N ALA A 52 -4.31 5.04 -13.14
CA ALA A 52 -5.72 4.72 -13.31
C ALA A 52 -6.26 5.12 -14.71
N ASN A 53 -5.38 5.57 -15.61
CA ASN A 53 -5.69 5.99 -16.98
C ASN A 53 -6.69 7.17 -17.07
N GLN A 54 -6.74 8.05 -16.07
CA GLN A 54 -7.58 9.26 -16.16
C GLN A 54 -7.00 10.25 -17.17
N PRO A 55 -7.82 10.98 -17.95
CA PRO A 55 -7.35 12.02 -18.86
C PRO A 55 -6.80 13.24 -18.08
N ALA A 56 -5.87 13.97 -18.69
CA ALA A 56 -5.14 15.06 -18.01
C ALA A 56 -6.08 16.17 -17.51
N GLU A 57 -7.17 16.43 -18.23
CA GLU A 57 -8.19 17.43 -17.90
C GLU A 57 -8.94 17.08 -16.63
N VAL A 58 -9.29 15.80 -16.45
CA VAL A 58 -9.96 15.31 -15.25
C VAL A 58 -9.03 15.35 -14.05
N ILE A 59 -7.76 14.96 -14.24
CA ILE A 59 -6.74 15.04 -13.18
C ILE A 59 -6.55 16.50 -12.75
N ALA A 60 -6.40 17.41 -13.72
CA ALA A 60 -6.23 18.83 -13.49
C ALA A 60 -7.40 19.43 -12.69
N GLY A 61 -8.65 19.09 -13.06
CA GLY A 61 -9.83 19.53 -12.33
C GLY A 61 -9.88 19.04 -10.89
N LYS A 62 -9.48 17.79 -10.63
CA LYS A 62 -9.47 17.21 -9.27
C LYS A 62 -8.34 17.71 -8.38
N MET A 63 -7.21 18.09 -8.98
CA MET A 63 -6.01 18.51 -8.26
C MET A 63 -5.83 20.04 -8.23
N HIS A 64 -6.82 20.81 -8.70
CA HIS A 64 -6.74 22.26 -8.83
C HIS A 64 -5.48 22.75 -9.55
N THR A 65 -5.09 22.04 -10.62
CA THR A 65 -3.94 22.39 -11.46
C THR A 65 -4.36 22.56 -12.91
N THR A 66 -3.39 22.72 -13.82
CA THR A 66 -3.67 22.84 -15.26
C THR A 66 -3.35 21.53 -15.99
N PRO A 67 -4.06 21.21 -17.09
CA PRO A 67 -3.75 20.02 -17.89
C PRO A 67 -2.31 20.01 -18.42
N GLU A 68 -1.74 21.20 -18.68
CA GLU A 68 -0.36 21.35 -19.12
C GLU A 68 0.65 20.83 -18.08
N VAL A 69 0.40 21.09 -16.79
CA VAL A 69 1.25 20.58 -15.69
C VAL A 69 1.21 19.07 -15.63
N VAL A 70 0.00 18.47 -15.71
CA VAL A 70 -0.18 17.01 -15.70
C VAL A 70 0.54 16.38 -16.90
N PHE A 71 0.38 16.96 -18.09
CA PHE A 71 1.04 16.51 -19.31
C PHE A 71 2.56 16.51 -19.18
N TRP A 72 3.16 17.63 -18.74
CA TRP A 72 4.60 17.71 -18.57
C TRP A 72 5.12 16.83 -17.44
N TYR A 73 4.36 16.69 -16.36
CA TYR A 73 4.72 15.79 -15.27
C TYR A 73 4.82 14.34 -15.76
N GLU A 74 3.79 13.87 -16.47
CA GLU A 74 3.78 12.54 -17.08
C GLU A 74 4.99 12.36 -18.01
N LYS A 75 5.18 13.27 -18.97
CA LYS A 75 6.25 13.13 -19.98
C LYS A 75 7.67 13.19 -19.42
N LEU A 76 7.89 13.94 -18.33
CA LEU A 76 9.22 14.16 -17.78
C LEU A 76 9.56 13.21 -16.64
N PHE A 77 8.59 12.82 -15.83
CA PHE A 77 8.83 12.11 -14.57
C PHE A 77 8.10 10.78 -14.45
N PHE A 78 7.01 10.56 -15.20
CA PHE A 78 6.13 9.42 -14.97
C PHE A 78 5.43 8.91 -16.25
N ASP A 79 6.22 8.59 -17.28
CA ASP A 79 5.70 8.12 -18.57
C ASP A 79 5.30 6.63 -18.48
N VAL A 80 4.04 6.40 -18.15
CA VAL A 80 3.49 5.05 -17.91
C VAL A 80 2.35 4.67 -18.86
N ARG A 81 1.69 5.64 -19.50
CA ARG A 81 0.47 5.41 -20.30
C ARG A 81 0.66 4.39 -21.42
N SER A 82 1.79 4.46 -22.12
CA SER A 82 2.12 3.53 -23.21
C SER A 82 2.27 2.07 -22.75
N ASN A 83 2.53 1.85 -21.45
CA ASN A 83 2.80 0.54 -20.87
C ASN A 83 1.71 0.05 -19.91
N LEU A 84 0.53 0.70 -19.85
CA LEU A 84 -0.54 0.29 -18.93
C LEU A 84 -1.05 -1.14 -19.13
N HIS A 85 -0.92 -1.67 -20.36
CA HIS A 85 -1.26 -3.06 -20.69
C HIS A 85 -0.20 -4.07 -20.23
N ARG A 86 1.02 -3.62 -19.88
CA ARG A 86 2.17 -4.49 -19.54
C ARG A 86 2.31 -4.60 -18.01
N ARG A 87 1.55 -5.52 -17.42
CA ARG A 87 1.48 -5.69 -15.95
C ARG A 87 2.85 -5.94 -15.32
N ASP A 88 3.66 -6.82 -15.88
CA ASP A 88 5.00 -7.13 -15.34
C ASP A 88 5.94 -5.91 -15.39
N TRP A 89 5.82 -5.09 -16.43
CA TRP A 89 6.59 -3.85 -16.53
C TRP A 89 6.16 -2.86 -15.44
N LEU A 90 4.86 -2.69 -15.22
CA LEU A 90 4.33 -1.80 -14.18
C LEU A 90 4.76 -2.27 -12.78
N VAL A 91 4.66 -3.57 -12.49
CA VAL A 91 5.11 -4.13 -11.21
C VAL A 91 6.59 -3.84 -10.98
N ASN A 92 7.44 -4.10 -11.96
CA ASN A 92 8.88 -3.93 -11.78
C ASN A 92 9.36 -2.48 -11.84
N ARG A 93 8.72 -1.63 -12.66
CA ARG A 93 9.16 -0.25 -12.91
C ARG A 93 8.47 0.78 -12.01
N VAL A 94 7.20 0.58 -11.68
CA VAL A 94 6.38 1.54 -10.92
C VAL A 94 6.27 1.14 -9.46
N LEU A 95 5.92 -0.12 -9.18
CA LEU A 95 5.80 -0.62 -7.81
C LEU A 95 7.16 -0.98 -7.21
N GLY A 96 8.06 -1.49 -8.04
CA GLY A 96 9.45 -1.75 -7.70
C GLY A 96 9.65 -2.88 -6.67
N PRO A 97 10.87 -3.01 -6.10
CA PRO A 97 11.21 -4.10 -5.20
C PRO A 97 10.41 -4.15 -3.89
N SER A 98 9.84 -3.02 -3.46
CA SER A 98 9.04 -2.99 -2.23
C SER A 98 7.74 -3.78 -2.36
N PHE A 99 7.18 -3.90 -3.57
CA PHE A 99 6.02 -4.76 -3.79
C PHE A 99 6.34 -6.24 -3.52
N HIS A 100 7.50 -6.71 -3.99
CA HIS A 100 7.93 -8.11 -3.82
C HIS A 100 8.31 -8.47 -2.39
N ARG A 101 8.75 -7.49 -1.59
CA ARG A 101 9.10 -7.70 -0.16
C ARG A 101 7.90 -7.61 0.78
N GLY A 102 6.72 -7.29 0.27
CA GLY A 102 5.54 -6.95 1.05
C GLY A 102 5.44 -5.45 1.32
N VAL A 103 4.29 -4.90 0.96
CA VAL A 103 3.98 -3.47 1.11
C VAL A 103 3.73 -3.16 2.58
N LYS A 104 4.25 -2.04 3.09
CA LYS A 104 3.97 -1.61 4.49
C LYS A 104 2.90 -0.53 4.52
N ALA A 105 2.15 -0.45 5.61
CA ALA A 105 1.09 0.57 5.77
C ALA A 105 1.59 2.02 5.63
N ARG A 106 2.85 2.27 6.01
CA ARG A 106 3.51 3.58 5.85
C ARG A 106 3.89 3.93 4.41
N GLU A 107 3.88 2.96 3.49
CA GLU A 107 4.21 3.15 2.08
C GLU A 107 2.97 3.57 1.30
N PHE A 108 2.36 4.69 1.71
CA PHE A 108 1.10 5.17 1.17
C PHE A 108 1.14 5.39 -0.35
N ASP A 109 2.25 5.89 -0.88
CA ASP A 109 2.52 6.00 -2.32
C ASP A 109 2.29 4.67 -3.06
N LEU A 110 2.90 3.60 -2.54
CA LEU A 110 2.87 2.29 -3.16
C LEU A 110 1.46 1.68 -3.09
N LEU A 111 0.76 1.90 -1.98
CA LEU A 111 -0.64 1.49 -1.81
C LEU A 111 -1.56 2.21 -2.79
N LEU A 112 -1.44 3.53 -2.93
CA LEU A 112 -2.21 4.30 -3.91
C LEU A 112 -1.97 3.79 -5.33
N LYS A 113 -0.71 3.57 -5.73
CA LYS A 113 -0.38 3.03 -7.06
C LYS A 113 -0.93 1.62 -7.28
N LEU A 114 -0.90 0.77 -6.25
CA LEU A 114 -1.45 -0.58 -6.32
C LEU A 114 -2.98 -0.56 -6.52
N TYR A 115 -3.69 0.29 -5.77
CA TYR A 115 -5.13 0.45 -5.91
C TYR A 115 -5.50 1.15 -7.22
N ALA A 116 -4.68 2.06 -7.75
CA ALA A 116 -4.90 2.65 -9.07
C ALA A 116 -4.87 1.58 -10.17
N LEU A 117 -3.89 0.67 -10.11
CA LEU A 117 -3.71 -0.38 -11.11
C LEU A 117 -4.82 -1.45 -11.09
N THR A 118 -5.42 -1.69 -9.93
CA THR A 118 -6.38 -2.78 -9.71
C THR A 118 -7.82 -2.31 -9.63
N GLY A 119 -8.08 -1.19 -8.95
CA GLY A 119 -9.41 -0.63 -8.71
C GLY A 119 -9.77 0.57 -9.59
N GLY A 120 -8.78 1.24 -10.20
CA GLY A 120 -9.02 2.36 -11.10
C GLY A 120 -9.44 3.66 -10.40
N PRO A 121 -10.01 4.63 -11.15
CA PRO A 121 -10.21 6.00 -10.68
C PRO A 121 -11.09 6.14 -9.44
N ALA A 122 -12.21 5.41 -9.40
CA ALA A 122 -13.19 5.51 -8.31
C ALA A 122 -12.61 5.04 -6.97
N VAL A 123 -11.74 4.04 -6.99
CA VAL A 123 -11.05 3.57 -5.78
C VAL A 123 -10.03 4.59 -5.30
N ILE A 124 -9.36 5.30 -6.21
CA ILE A 124 -8.47 6.41 -5.84
C ILE A 124 -9.24 7.56 -5.23
N ASP A 125 -10.37 7.93 -5.81
CA ASP A 125 -11.25 8.95 -5.24
C ASP A 125 -11.67 8.57 -3.81
N ALA A 126 -12.16 7.33 -3.64
CA ALA A 126 -12.49 6.83 -2.32
C ALA A 126 -11.30 6.93 -1.36
N LEU A 127 -10.12 6.43 -1.73
CA LEU A 127 -8.92 6.41 -0.87
C LEU A 127 -8.40 7.80 -0.49
N VAL A 128 -8.43 8.76 -1.42
CA VAL A 128 -7.91 10.11 -1.23
C VAL A 128 -8.91 11.00 -0.49
N GLU A 129 -10.19 10.93 -0.86
CA GLU A 129 -11.26 11.76 -0.26
C GLU A 129 -11.64 11.26 1.15
N GLY A 130 -11.31 10.01 1.49
CA GLY A 130 -11.61 9.48 2.81
C GLY A 130 -13.09 9.17 3.02
N SER A 131 -13.39 8.41 4.08
CA SER A 131 -14.76 8.14 4.56
C SER A 131 -15.45 9.45 4.95
N ALA A 132 -14.72 10.33 5.64
CA ALA A 132 -15.28 11.50 6.31
C ALA A 132 -15.73 12.65 5.40
N LEU A 133 -15.25 12.75 4.16
CA LEU A 133 -15.61 13.87 3.26
C LEU A 133 -16.83 13.58 2.37
N VAL A 134 -17.21 12.30 2.21
CA VAL A 134 -18.25 11.87 1.26
C VAL A 134 -19.52 11.35 1.94
N ILE A 135 -19.48 11.08 3.25
CA ILE A 135 -20.70 10.67 3.95
C ILE A 135 -21.64 11.86 4.09
N ASN A 136 -22.87 11.69 3.61
CA ASN A 136 -23.96 12.65 3.71
C ASN A 136 -23.98 13.29 5.10
N GLN A 137 -23.67 14.58 5.17
CA GLN A 137 -23.74 15.33 6.41
C GLN A 137 -25.16 15.22 6.97
N PRO A 138 -25.34 14.71 8.21
CA PRO A 138 -26.66 14.52 8.77
C PRO A 138 -27.33 15.89 8.97
N VAL A 139 -28.42 16.14 8.25
CA VAL A 139 -29.18 17.40 8.35
C VAL A 139 -30.01 17.42 9.64
N GLN A 140 -30.46 16.26 10.12
CA GLN A 140 -31.28 16.14 11.32
C GLN A 140 -30.57 15.32 12.39
N LYS A 141 -30.78 15.68 13.67
CA LYS A 141 -30.20 14.99 14.82
C LYS A 141 -30.53 13.49 14.87
N LYS A 142 -31.68 13.09 14.33
CA LYS A 142 -32.13 11.68 14.29
C LYS A 142 -31.26 10.81 13.35
N ASP A 143 -30.62 11.41 12.35
CA ASP A 143 -29.83 10.71 11.33
C ASP A 143 -28.36 10.52 11.76
N VAL A 144 -27.95 11.15 12.87
CA VAL A 144 -26.58 11.12 13.39
C VAL A 144 -26.12 9.70 13.73
N GLN A 145 -27.01 8.87 14.28
CA GLN A 145 -26.66 7.49 14.61
C GLN A 145 -26.39 6.66 13.36
N ALA A 146 -27.20 6.83 12.31
CA ALA A 146 -27.01 6.14 11.03
C ALA A 146 -25.71 6.59 10.36
N PHE A 147 -25.40 7.88 10.43
CA PHE A 147 -24.13 8.44 9.97
C PHE A 147 -22.92 7.76 10.64
N PHE A 148 -22.90 7.66 11.98
CA PHE A 148 -21.78 7.03 12.69
C PHE A 148 -21.62 5.54 12.36
N ILE A 149 -22.73 4.82 12.12
CA ILE A 149 -22.68 3.43 11.69
C ILE A 149 -22.06 3.31 10.30
N ALA A 150 -22.48 4.16 9.35
CA ALA A 150 -21.93 4.16 8.00
C ALA A 150 -20.45 4.53 7.97
N ASP A 151 -20.04 5.59 8.68
CA ASP A 151 -18.65 6.04 8.79
C ASP A 151 -17.73 4.98 9.39
N LYS A 152 -18.18 4.36 10.48
CA LYS A 152 -17.47 3.22 11.08
C LYS A 152 -17.27 2.13 10.04
N MET A 153 -18.31 1.76 9.30
CA MET A 153 -18.25 0.63 8.40
C MET A 153 -17.35 0.89 7.18
N ASP A 154 -17.41 2.09 6.60
CA ASP A 154 -16.51 2.47 5.50
C ASP A 154 -15.05 2.56 5.97
N THR A 155 -14.83 3.15 7.14
CA THR A 155 -13.49 3.23 7.75
C THR A 155 -12.91 1.84 7.98
N LEU A 156 -13.69 0.90 8.54
CA LEU A 156 -13.25 -0.46 8.79
C LEU A 156 -12.99 -1.26 7.52
N ALA A 157 -13.89 -1.16 6.53
CA ALA A 157 -13.70 -1.84 5.25
C ALA A 157 -12.40 -1.40 4.59
N ARG A 158 -12.13 -0.09 4.60
CA ARG A 158 -10.91 0.50 4.05
C ARG A 158 -9.66 0.09 4.81
N GLN A 159 -9.66 0.23 6.15
CA GLN A 159 -8.52 -0.17 6.97
C GLN A 159 -8.25 -1.67 6.86
N GLY A 160 -9.30 -2.50 6.80
CA GLY A 160 -9.20 -3.93 6.54
C GLY A 160 -8.57 -4.24 5.18
N ALA A 161 -8.98 -3.52 4.13
CA ALA A 161 -8.40 -3.67 2.80
C ALA A 161 -6.91 -3.27 2.76
N LEU A 162 -6.52 -2.17 3.43
CA LEU A 162 -5.10 -1.78 3.56
C LEU A 162 -4.30 -2.83 4.37
N ALA A 163 -4.85 -3.28 5.50
CA ALA A 163 -4.21 -4.28 6.36
C ALA A 163 -3.98 -5.60 5.63
N ALA A 164 -4.97 -6.09 4.88
CA ALA A 164 -4.86 -7.31 4.08
C ALA A 164 -3.74 -7.22 3.02
N ARG A 165 -3.51 -6.04 2.43
CA ARG A 165 -2.42 -5.81 1.47
C ARG A 165 -1.05 -5.68 2.10
N CYS A 166 -1.00 -5.29 3.37
CA CYS A 166 0.24 -5.05 4.10
C CYS A 166 0.66 -6.18 5.04
N MET A 167 -0.18 -7.19 5.22
CA MET A 167 0.06 -8.27 6.16
C MET A 167 1.21 -9.15 5.67
N PRO A 168 2.34 -9.22 6.41
CA PRO A 168 3.42 -10.13 6.05
C PRO A 168 3.02 -11.56 6.41
N VAL A 169 3.27 -12.49 5.49
CA VAL A 169 3.17 -13.93 5.77
C VAL A 169 4.52 -14.39 6.31
N LEU A 170 4.58 -14.55 7.63
CA LEU A 170 5.75 -15.06 8.36
C LEU A 170 5.35 -16.36 9.06
N SER A 171 6.32 -17.18 9.46
CA SER A 171 6.07 -18.42 10.19
C SER A 171 5.20 -18.23 11.43
N GLU A 172 5.36 -17.09 12.11
CA GLU A 172 4.64 -16.72 13.32
C GLU A 172 3.22 -16.23 13.04
N THR A 173 2.99 -15.65 11.85
CA THR A 173 1.67 -15.07 11.49
C THR A 173 0.86 -15.99 10.59
N GLN A 174 1.46 -17.02 10.00
CA GLN A 174 0.82 -17.90 9.02
C GLN A 174 -0.43 -18.60 9.57
N ALA A 175 -0.39 -19.11 10.81
CA ALA A 175 -1.55 -19.74 11.43
C ALA A 175 -2.71 -18.75 11.62
N LEU A 176 -2.42 -17.53 12.07
CA LEU A 176 -3.42 -16.47 12.24
C LEU A 176 -4.06 -16.07 10.90
N VAL A 177 -3.26 -15.98 9.84
CA VAL A 177 -3.74 -15.67 8.48
C VAL A 177 -4.69 -16.77 7.98
N LEU A 178 -4.31 -18.04 8.17
CA LEU A 178 -5.14 -19.18 7.76
C LEU A 178 -6.45 -19.23 8.56
N ASP A 179 -6.39 -19.00 9.88
CA ASP A 179 -7.58 -18.95 10.73
C ASP A 179 -8.53 -17.81 10.32
N ALA A 180 -7.99 -16.63 10.03
CA ALA A 180 -8.78 -15.49 9.54
C ALA A 180 -9.44 -15.80 8.20
N HIS A 181 -8.72 -16.46 7.28
CA HIS A 181 -9.27 -16.89 5.99
C HIS A 181 -10.36 -17.96 6.13
N HIS A 182 -10.14 -18.98 6.96
CA HIS A 182 -11.14 -20.02 7.24
C HIS A 182 -12.43 -19.44 7.82
N LYS A 183 -12.32 -18.51 8.75
CA LYS A 183 -13.49 -17.81 9.33
C LYS A 183 -14.21 -16.93 8.31
N ALA A 184 -13.48 -16.23 7.44
CA ALA A 184 -14.10 -15.46 6.36
C ALA A 184 -14.90 -16.38 5.41
N MET A 185 -14.31 -17.52 5.03
CA MET A 185 -14.96 -18.54 4.20
C MET A 185 -16.23 -19.14 4.85
N SER A 186 -16.21 -19.43 6.15
CA SER A 186 -17.38 -19.97 6.85
C SER A 186 -18.53 -18.97 6.91
N LEU A 187 -18.22 -17.69 7.19
CA LEU A 187 -19.21 -16.62 7.20
C LEU A 187 -19.83 -16.39 5.81
N GLU A 188 -19.02 -16.44 4.75
CA GLU A 188 -19.54 -16.35 3.38
C GLU A 188 -20.48 -17.50 3.03
N ALA A 189 -20.16 -18.72 3.49
CA ALA A 189 -21.00 -19.89 3.27
C ALA A 189 -22.34 -19.78 4.04
N GLU A 190 -22.30 -19.31 5.29
CA GLU A 190 -23.49 -19.01 6.10
C GLU A 190 -24.35 -17.92 5.46
N LEU A 191 -23.74 -16.90 4.86
CA LEU A 191 -24.50 -15.83 4.23
C LEU A 191 -25.17 -16.26 2.94
N LYS A 192 -24.46 -17.02 2.10
CA LYS A 192 -25.00 -17.59 0.86
C LYS A 192 -26.19 -18.52 1.14
N SER A 193 -26.19 -19.23 2.27
CA SER A 193 -27.33 -20.06 2.68
C SER A 193 -28.48 -19.25 3.28
N SER A 194 -28.20 -18.08 3.88
CA SER A 194 -29.21 -17.25 4.55
C SER A 194 -30.03 -16.34 3.60
N ASN A 195 -29.68 -16.26 2.30
CA ASN A 195 -30.34 -15.39 1.30
C ASN A 195 -30.42 -13.90 1.71
N GLN A 196 -29.59 -13.47 2.67
CA GLN A 196 -29.47 -12.08 3.12
C GLN A 196 -28.43 -11.36 2.25
N GLY A 197 -28.72 -10.12 1.88
CA GLY A 197 -27.91 -9.35 0.94
C GLY A 197 -26.45 -9.15 1.39
N PRO A 198 -25.52 -8.89 0.45
CA PRO A 198 -24.07 -8.87 0.71
C PRO A 198 -23.62 -7.87 1.79
N GLN A 199 -24.41 -6.84 2.11
CA GLN A 199 -24.09 -5.87 3.16
C GLN A 199 -24.10 -6.44 4.58
N SER A 200 -24.93 -7.45 4.90
CA SER A 200 -24.93 -8.05 6.26
C SER A 200 -23.71 -8.95 6.52
N ALA A 201 -23.08 -9.47 5.47
CA ALA A 201 -21.86 -10.29 5.55
C ALA A 201 -20.63 -9.51 5.99
N TRP A 202 -20.47 -8.31 5.45
CA TRP A 202 -19.35 -7.44 5.81
C TRP A 202 -19.44 -6.99 7.26
N HIS A 203 -20.64 -6.82 7.81
CA HIS A 203 -20.80 -6.50 9.23
C HIS A 203 -20.32 -7.63 10.14
N ALA A 204 -20.61 -8.90 9.82
CA ALA A 204 -20.12 -10.05 10.58
C ALA A 204 -18.60 -10.25 10.41
N GLY A 205 -18.09 -10.14 9.18
CA GLY A 205 -16.68 -10.30 8.87
C GLY A 205 -15.79 -9.19 9.43
N ALA A 206 -16.20 -7.92 9.31
CA ALA A 206 -15.45 -6.78 9.83
C ALA A 206 -15.43 -6.74 11.36
N ASP A 207 -16.53 -7.11 12.03
CA ASP A 207 -16.59 -7.20 13.50
C ASP A 207 -15.66 -8.31 14.03
N MET A 208 -15.50 -9.41 13.30
CA MET A 208 -14.56 -10.48 13.63
C MET A 208 -13.10 -10.13 13.33
N VAL A 209 -12.82 -9.48 12.19
CA VAL A 209 -11.48 -8.98 11.86
C VAL A 209 -11.05 -7.93 12.88
N LEU A 210 -11.96 -7.08 13.36
CA LEU A 210 -11.70 -6.16 14.46
C LEU A 210 -11.38 -6.86 15.78
N LYS A 211 -12.15 -7.88 16.16
CA LYS A 211 -11.85 -8.73 17.33
C LYS A 211 -10.51 -9.45 17.21
N ALA A 212 -10.12 -9.81 15.99
CA ALA A 212 -8.83 -10.44 15.72
C ALA A 212 -7.66 -9.44 15.64
N LEU A 213 -7.92 -8.18 15.25
CA LEU A 213 -6.88 -7.21 14.96
C LEU A 213 -6.53 -6.26 16.11
N VAL A 214 -7.38 -6.00 17.12
CA VAL A 214 -6.95 -5.06 18.19
C VAL A 214 -7.54 -5.34 19.58
N PHE A 215 -6.62 -5.31 20.56
CA PHE A 215 -6.74 -5.29 22.03
C PHE A 215 -6.81 -6.66 22.73
N ARG A 216 -5.63 -7.28 22.91
CA ARG A 216 -5.41 -8.07 24.13
C ARG A 216 -5.70 -7.18 25.33
N SER A 217 -6.49 -7.68 26.27
CA SER A 217 -6.68 -7.02 27.57
C SER A 217 -5.31 -6.83 28.25
N PRO A 218 -5.15 -5.85 29.16
CA PRO A 218 -3.92 -5.72 29.95
C PRO A 218 -3.51 -7.02 30.65
N GLU A 219 -4.48 -7.85 31.02
CA GLU A 219 -4.28 -9.16 31.64
C GLU A 219 -3.71 -10.20 30.65
N GLU A 220 -4.15 -10.19 29.38
CA GLU A 220 -3.62 -11.07 28.32
C GLU A 220 -2.25 -10.62 27.79
N GLN A 221 -1.90 -9.33 27.94
CA GLN A 221 -0.55 -8.83 27.68
C GLN A 221 0.43 -9.24 28.78
N ALA A 222 -0.03 -9.30 30.04
CA ALA A 222 0.74 -9.81 31.17
C ALA A 222 0.97 -11.33 31.11
N ALA A 223 0.09 -12.08 30.43
CA ALA A 223 0.19 -13.52 30.24
C ALA A 223 1.07 -13.96 29.04
N ALA A 224 1.62 -13.04 28.27
CA ALA A 224 2.65 -13.39 27.28
C ALA A 224 3.90 -13.91 28.00
N PRO A 225 4.53 -15.01 27.56
CA PRO A 225 5.74 -15.51 28.20
C PRO A 225 6.80 -14.41 28.15
N THR A 226 7.09 -13.83 29.32
CA THR A 226 8.16 -12.88 29.52
C THR A 226 9.42 -13.53 28.96
N ARG A 227 10.00 -12.94 27.91
CA ARG A 227 11.25 -13.40 27.33
C ARG A 227 12.30 -13.36 28.43
N GLU A 228 12.54 -14.50 29.10
CA GLU A 228 13.67 -14.65 30.00
C GLU A 228 14.91 -14.29 29.20
N LYS A 229 15.55 -13.19 29.59
CA LYS A 229 16.88 -12.85 29.09
C LYS A 229 17.81 -13.95 29.58
N LYS A 230 18.01 -14.98 28.75
CA LYS A 230 19.09 -15.93 28.93
C LYS A 230 20.39 -15.11 29.02
N PRO A 231 21.15 -15.18 30.13
CA PRO A 231 22.41 -14.43 30.23
C PRO A 231 23.34 -14.89 29.11
N ALA A 232 24.11 -13.94 28.57
CA ALA A 232 25.03 -14.15 27.46
C ALA A 232 26.06 -15.25 27.80
N GLY A 233 25.74 -16.48 27.42
CA GLY A 233 26.60 -17.65 27.53
C GLY A 233 27.50 -17.71 26.30
N ARG A 234 28.81 -17.66 26.58
CA ARG A 234 29.98 -17.85 25.71
C ARG A 234 29.74 -18.80 24.52
N HIS A 235 30.01 -18.33 23.31
CA HIS A 235 29.77 -19.02 22.02
C HIS A 235 30.68 -20.25 21.72
N ASP A 236 31.23 -20.94 22.73
CA ASP A 236 32.31 -21.92 22.52
C ASP A 236 31.92 -23.41 22.71
N GLU A 237 30.65 -23.76 22.91
CA GLU A 237 30.29 -25.17 23.20
C GLU A 237 29.29 -25.85 22.26
N LEU A 238 28.85 -25.21 21.17
CA LEU A 238 27.82 -25.76 20.27
C LEU A 238 28.34 -26.69 19.15
N PHE A 239 29.62 -27.03 19.13
CA PHE A 239 30.23 -27.87 18.06
C PHE A 239 31.04 -29.07 18.54
N LYS A 240 30.88 -29.53 19.79
CA LYS A 240 31.64 -30.71 20.29
C LYS A 240 31.05 -32.08 19.95
N ASP A 241 29.80 -32.15 19.45
CA ASP A 241 29.10 -33.43 19.26
C ASP A 241 28.91 -33.86 17.79
N PHE A 242 29.47 -33.14 16.81
CA PHE A 242 29.51 -33.63 15.43
C PHE A 242 30.70 -34.55 15.20
N LYS A 243 30.60 -35.80 15.69
CA LYS A 243 31.44 -36.91 15.20
C LYS A 243 31.01 -37.26 13.78
N ILE A 244 31.79 -36.80 12.80
CA ILE A 244 31.71 -37.30 11.42
C ILE A 244 32.14 -38.76 11.44
N THR A 245 31.18 -39.68 11.30
CA THR A 245 31.47 -41.09 11.06
C THR A 245 31.88 -41.27 9.59
N GLU A 246 33.18 -41.28 9.33
CA GLU A 246 33.76 -41.89 8.12
C GLU A 246 33.57 -43.41 8.21
N SER A 247 32.64 -43.97 7.44
CA SER A 247 32.53 -45.42 7.24
C SER A 247 31.59 -45.76 6.08
N LEU A 248 31.86 -45.26 4.86
CA LEU A 248 31.33 -45.86 3.63
C LEU A 248 32.35 -45.70 2.50
N ASN A 249 33.45 -46.45 2.57
CA ASN A 249 34.06 -47.07 1.39
C ASN A 249 35.14 -48.05 1.81
N GLY A 250 34.79 -49.33 1.78
CA GLY A 250 35.74 -50.42 1.84
C GLY A 250 35.18 -51.61 1.07
N LYS A 251 35.62 -51.76 -0.17
CA LYS A 251 35.99 -53.03 -0.84
C LYS A 251 36.05 -52.85 -2.37
N SER A 252 37.24 -52.53 -2.87
CA SER A 252 37.65 -52.83 -4.24
C SER A 252 39.00 -53.55 -4.19
N GLY A 253 38.99 -54.81 -4.60
CA GLY A 253 40.11 -55.76 -4.68
C GLY A 253 39.60 -57.13 -4.24
N GLU A 254 39.67 -58.23 -4.98
CA GLU A 254 40.34 -58.59 -6.24
C GLU A 254 39.87 -60.04 -6.56
N LYS A 255 40.01 -60.49 -7.82
CA LYS A 255 39.97 -61.89 -8.35
C LYS A 255 38.66 -62.42 -8.93
N ALA A 256 38.58 -62.43 -10.26
CA ALA A 256 38.79 -63.63 -11.10
C ALA A 256 39.16 -63.18 -12.52
#